data_AF-A0A7J4PTJ0-F1
#
_entry.id   AF-A0A7J4PTJ0-F1
#
_cell.length_a   1.000
_cell.length_b   1.000
_cell.length_c   1.000
_cell.angle_alpha   90.00
_cell.angle_beta   90.00
_cell.angle_gamma   90.00
#
_symmetry.space_group_name_H-M   'P 1'
#
loop_
_entity.id
_entity.type
_entity.pdbx_description
1 polymer ?
#
loop_
_entity_poly.entity_id
_entity_poly.type
_entity_poly.pdbx_seq_one_letter_code
_entity_poly.pdbx_strand_id
1 'polypeptide(L)'
;MYEDIGTLIKRGFETWKRNLNLAVPFVLMVAIMLLVIIMAVLVLITTSPDVLSTTSDVKDPQQLMDQLRGLINIKLLAVVVLVGILILSLIANFFIAGAIGMAKEATETGRTTLKDMWASAKRHYLSLFLAEVLIQIVTIAGLIVLSLPFISDLVAGIESGDPKFGPLVLWILLLIVYILLISIILAIVRYALVVDSLGPIGAIKAG
;
A
#
# COMPACT_ATOMS: atom_id res chain seq x y z
N MET A 1 -35.32 4.15 -0.28
CA MET A 1 -35.55 3.71 -1.67
C MET A 1 -34.25 3.08 -2.13
N TYR A 2 -34.19 1.77 -2.31
CA TYR A 2 -32.96 1.10 -2.76
C TYR A 2 -32.84 1.34 -4.27
N GLU A 3 -31.84 2.11 -4.70
CA GLU A 3 -31.47 2.20 -6.12
C GLU A 3 -30.92 0.83 -6.56
N ASP A 4 -31.29 0.39 -7.75
CA ASP A 4 -30.67 -0.77 -8.41
C ASP A 4 -29.16 -0.48 -8.60
N ILE A 5 -28.31 -1.48 -8.33
CA ILE A 5 -26.85 -1.40 -8.55
C ILE A 5 -26.54 -0.92 -9.97
N GLY A 6 -27.28 -1.37 -10.98
CA GLY A 6 -27.11 -0.94 -12.36
C GLY A 6 -27.37 0.56 -12.55
N THR A 7 -28.37 1.09 -11.85
CA THR A 7 -28.69 2.53 -11.86
C THR A 7 -27.61 3.33 -11.15
N LEU A 8 -27.12 2.84 -10.00
CA LEU A 8 -26.05 3.45 -9.23
C LEU A 8 -24.74 3.53 -10.04
N ILE A 9 -24.36 2.42 -10.70
CA ILE A 9 -23.17 2.37 -11.57
C ILE A 9 -23.32 3.33 -12.75
N LYS A 10 -24.49 3.34 -13.41
CA LYS A 10 -24.75 4.25 -14.54
C LYS A 10 -24.60 5.72 -14.12
N ARG A 11 -25.16 6.09 -12.97
CA ARG A 11 -25.05 7.44 -12.40
C ARG A 11 -23.61 7.80 -12.03
N GLY A 12 -22.86 6.85 -11.46
CA GLY A 12 -21.43 7.02 -11.18
C GLY A 12 -20.63 7.29 -12.46
N PHE A 13 -20.87 6.52 -13.51
CA PHE A 13 -20.22 6.71 -14.81
C PHE A 13 -20.60 8.04 -15.49
N GLU A 14 -21.86 8.45 -15.42
CA GLU A 14 -22.30 9.76 -15.91
C GLU A 14 -21.64 10.91 -15.16
N THR A 15 -21.51 10.80 -13.84
CA THR A 15 -20.80 11.76 -12.99
C THR A 15 -19.32 11.85 -13.38
N TRP A 16 -18.68 10.71 -13.61
CA TRP A 16 -17.28 10.65 -14.06
C TRP A 16 -17.09 11.29 -15.44
N LYS A 17 -17.94 10.97 -16.43
CA LYS A 17 -17.87 11.59 -17.77
C LYS A 17 -17.99 13.11 -17.73
N ARG A 18 -18.80 13.64 -16.82
CA ARG A 18 -18.96 15.10 -16.64
C ARG A 18 -17.79 15.73 -15.90
N ASN A 19 -16.98 14.94 -15.20
CA ASN A 19 -15.90 15.37 -14.32
C ASN A 19 -14.62 14.55 -14.57
N LEU A 20 -14.05 14.65 -15.77
CA LEU A 20 -12.84 13.91 -16.15
C LEU A 20 -11.64 14.22 -15.23
N ASN A 21 -11.66 15.37 -14.55
CA ASN A 21 -10.66 15.73 -13.55
C ASN A 21 -10.65 14.81 -12.31
N LEU A 22 -11.66 13.96 -12.11
CA LEU A 22 -11.63 12.87 -11.12
C LEU A 22 -10.48 11.89 -11.35
N ALA A 23 -9.93 11.82 -12.56
CA ALA A 23 -8.76 11.00 -12.87
C ALA A 23 -7.43 11.66 -12.44
N VAL A 24 -7.39 12.99 -12.25
CA VAL A 24 -6.16 13.75 -11.97
C VAL A 24 -5.42 13.27 -10.72
N PRO A 25 -6.08 13.00 -9.57
CA PRO A 25 -5.38 12.49 -8.38
C PRO A 25 -4.56 11.23 -8.69
N PHE A 26 -5.11 10.30 -9.47
CA PHE A 26 -4.44 9.04 -9.82
C PHE A 26 -3.28 9.25 -10.79
N VAL A 27 -3.44 10.12 -11.79
CA VAL A 27 -2.36 10.46 -12.73
C VAL A 27 -1.20 11.13 -12.00
N LEU A 28 -1.49 12.09 -11.12
CA LEU A 28 -0.47 12.77 -10.31
C LEU A 28 0.21 11.80 -9.34
N MET A 29 -0.55 10.91 -8.71
CA MET A 29 0.00 9.88 -7.84
C MET A 29 1.01 9.00 -8.58
N VAL A 30 0.65 8.48 -9.76
CA VAL A 30 1.56 7.66 -10.59
C VAL A 30 2.79 8.46 -11.03
N ALA A 31 2.59 9.70 -11.51
CA ALA A 31 3.70 10.55 -11.95
C ALA A 31 4.70 10.83 -10.81
N ILE A 32 4.20 11.13 -9.61
CA ILE A 32 5.06 11.37 -8.44
C ILE A 32 5.73 10.08 -7.97
N MET A 33 5.04 8.93 -7.97
CA MET A 33 5.66 7.66 -7.64
C MET A 33 6.82 7.33 -8.60
N LEU A 34 6.62 7.52 -9.91
CA LEU A 34 7.68 7.34 -10.90
C LEU A 34 8.85 8.30 -10.66
N LEU A 35 8.57 9.57 -10.37
CA LEU A 35 9.61 10.55 -10.06
C LEU A 35 10.43 10.13 -8.84
N VAL A 36 9.77 9.69 -7.75
CA VAL A 36 10.46 9.22 -6.54
C VAL A 36 11.33 7.99 -6.85
N ILE A 37 10.85 7.05 -7.66
CA ILE A 37 11.64 5.88 -8.07
C ILE A 37 12.86 6.30 -8.90
N ILE A 38 12.67 7.19 -9.89
CA ILE A 38 13.76 7.71 -10.73
C ILE A 38 14.81 8.40 -9.85
N MET A 39 14.38 9.23 -8.90
CA MET A 39 15.29 9.90 -7.97
C MET A 39 16.03 8.91 -7.07
N ALA A 40 15.36 7.89 -6.56
CA ALA A 40 15.99 6.85 -5.74
C ALA A 40 17.06 6.08 -6.53
N VAL A 41 16.77 5.72 -7.79
CA VAL A 41 17.73 5.07 -8.69
C VAL A 41 18.91 6.01 -8.98
N LEU A 42 18.66 7.29 -9.30
CA LEU A 42 19.73 8.25 -9.57
C LEU A 42 20.65 8.47 -8.36
N VAL A 43 20.08 8.56 -7.15
CA VAL A 43 20.86 8.61 -5.90
C VAL A 43 21.72 7.36 -5.77
N LEU A 44 21.16 6.16 -5.95
CA LEU A 44 21.92 4.92 -5.87
C LEU A 44 23.10 4.87 -6.87
N ILE A 45 22.87 5.29 -8.12
CA ILE A 45 23.89 5.36 -9.16
C ILE A 45 25.02 6.31 -8.78
N THR A 46 24.67 7.48 -8.22
CA THR A 46 25.65 8.52 -7.90
C THR A 46 26.42 8.27 -6.61
N THR A 47 25.79 7.65 -5.60
CA THR A 47 26.44 7.36 -4.32
C THR A 47 27.20 6.04 -4.31
N SER A 48 26.91 5.15 -5.26
CA SER A 48 27.47 3.81 -5.29
C SER A 48 27.70 3.34 -6.74
N PRO A 49 28.59 4.02 -7.51
CA PRO A 49 28.86 3.69 -8.90
C PRO A 49 29.36 2.25 -9.08
N ASP A 50 30.02 1.70 -8.05
CA ASP A 50 30.53 0.31 -8.03
C ASP A 50 29.43 -0.77 -8.00
N VAL A 51 28.19 -0.42 -7.59
CA VAL A 51 27.04 -1.33 -7.59
C VAL A 51 26.55 -1.63 -9.02
N LEU A 52 26.78 -0.72 -9.97
CA LEU A 52 26.45 -0.95 -11.38
C LEU A 52 27.58 -1.68 -12.13
N SER A 53 28.84 -1.40 -11.79
CA SER A 53 30.01 -2.00 -12.44
C SER A 53 30.28 -3.45 -12.02
N THR A 54 29.66 -3.91 -10.92
CA THR A 54 29.75 -5.30 -10.44
C THR A 54 29.02 -6.33 -11.32
N THR A 55 28.34 -5.89 -12.39
CA THR A 55 27.62 -6.81 -13.30
C THR A 55 28.45 -7.32 -14.48
N SER A 56 29.60 -6.72 -14.79
CA SER A 56 30.38 -7.06 -15.98
C SER A 56 31.48 -8.12 -15.79
N ASP A 57 31.87 -8.47 -14.56
CA ASP A 57 33.00 -9.40 -14.33
C ASP A 57 32.78 -10.44 -13.21
N VAL A 58 31.58 -10.52 -12.64
CA VAL A 58 31.29 -11.46 -11.55
C VAL A 58 30.77 -12.78 -12.10
N LYS A 59 31.68 -13.74 -12.31
CA LYS A 59 31.35 -15.12 -12.70
C LYS A 59 30.82 -15.97 -11.53
N ASP A 60 30.99 -15.49 -10.30
CA ASP A 60 30.66 -16.23 -9.09
C ASP A 60 29.62 -15.47 -8.22
N PRO A 61 28.38 -15.97 -8.10
CA PRO A 61 27.32 -15.34 -7.27
C PRO A 61 27.73 -15.09 -5.82
N GLN A 62 28.66 -15.89 -5.29
CA GLN A 62 29.16 -15.77 -3.92
C GLN A 62 29.94 -14.46 -3.72
N GLN A 63 30.80 -14.09 -4.67
CA GLN A 63 31.59 -12.86 -4.61
C GLN A 63 30.73 -11.60 -4.72
N LEU A 64 29.66 -11.66 -5.53
CA LEU A 64 28.67 -10.58 -5.63
C LEU A 64 27.97 -10.34 -4.28
N MET A 65 27.62 -11.42 -3.58
CA MET A 65 26.99 -11.32 -2.26
C MET A 65 27.93 -10.78 -1.19
N ASP A 66 29.20 -11.17 -1.20
CA ASP A 66 30.17 -10.68 -0.22
C ASP A 66 30.51 -9.19 -0.45
N GLN A 67 30.60 -8.76 -1.71
CA GLN A 67 30.75 -7.33 -2.06
C GLN A 67 29.53 -6.50 -1.66
N LEU A 68 28.31 -6.98 -1.92
CA LEU A 68 27.08 -6.29 -1.52
C LEU A 68 26.93 -6.23 0.01
N ARG A 69 27.31 -7.30 0.73
CA ARG A 69 27.33 -7.32 2.20
C ARG A 69 28.34 -6.33 2.79
N GLY A 70 29.49 -6.14 2.15
CA GLY A 70 30.50 -5.16 2.57
C GLY A 70 30.08 -3.71 2.35
N LEU A 71 29.27 -3.44 1.33
CA LEU A 71 28.81 -2.09 0.97
C LEU A 71 27.52 -1.67 1.72
N ILE A 72 26.71 -2.63 2.15
CA ILE A 72 25.36 -2.38 2.66
C ILE A 72 25.31 -2.66 4.16
N ASN A 73 25.26 -1.61 4.97
CA ASN A 73 24.81 -1.74 6.36
C ASN A 73 23.32 -2.11 6.35
N ILE A 74 23.02 -3.41 6.50
CA ILE A 74 21.66 -3.96 6.40
C ILE A 74 20.68 -3.24 7.34
N LYS A 75 21.13 -2.80 8.52
CA LYS A 75 20.30 -2.03 9.45
C LYS A 75 19.95 -0.65 8.89
N LEU A 76 20.94 0.05 8.33
CA LEU A 76 20.72 1.35 7.70
C LEU A 76 19.81 1.22 6.46
N LEU A 77 20.04 0.20 5.62
CA LEU A 77 19.19 -0.06 4.46
C LEU A 77 17.74 -0.34 4.87
N ALA A 78 17.53 -1.17 5.90
CA ALA A 78 16.19 -1.45 6.41
C ALA A 78 15.47 -0.18 6.88
N VAL A 79 16.18 0.72 7.58
CA VAL A 79 15.63 2.02 8.01
C VAL A 79 15.29 2.90 6.81
N VAL A 80 16.19 3.01 5.82
CA VAL A 80 15.96 3.82 4.61
C VAL A 80 14.76 3.30 3.82
N VAL A 81 14.66 1.99 3.62
CA VAL A 81 13.52 1.35 2.93
C VAL A 81 12.23 1.61 3.69
N LEU A 82 12.23 1.44 5.02
CA LEU A 82 11.05 1.68 5.84
C LEU A 82 10.60 3.15 5.76
N VAL A 83 11.52 4.11 5.90
CA VAL A 83 11.22 5.54 5.76
C VAL A 83 10.68 5.85 4.36
N GLY A 84 11.28 5.26 3.31
CA GLY A 84 10.81 5.40 1.93
C GLY A 84 9.38 4.91 1.75
N ILE A 85 9.05 3.73 2.29
CA ILE A 85 7.69 3.17 2.25
C ILE A 85 6.70 4.10 2.96
N LEU A 86 7.07 4.64 4.13
CA LEU A 86 6.21 5.56 4.89
C LEU A 86 5.96 6.87 4.13
N ILE A 87 6.98 7.44 3.50
CA ILE A 87 6.85 8.66 2.68
C ILE A 87 5.95 8.39 1.47
N LEU A 88 6.20 7.31 0.74
CA LEU A 88 5.38 6.92 -0.41
C LEU A 88 3.92 6.67 -0.01
N SER A 89 3.70 6.01 1.11
CA SER A 89 2.36 5.79 1.68
C SER A 89 1.68 7.11 2.05
N LEU A 90 2.40 8.06 2.64
CA LEU A 90 1.85 9.37 3.00
C LEU A 90 1.42 10.15 1.74
N ILE A 91 2.24 10.12 0.69
CA ILE A 91 1.93 10.74 -0.61
C ILE A 91 0.70 10.06 -1.24
N ALA A 92 0.66 8.73 -1.25
CA ALA A 92 -0.48 7.97 -1.76
C ALA A 92 -1.78 8.34 -1.03
N ASN A 93 -1.74 8.43 0.30
CA ASN A 93 -2.88 8.81 1.13
C ASN A 93 -3.37 10.24 0.87
N PHE A 94 -2.47 11.16 0.53
CA PHE A 94 -2.87 12.50 0.10
C PHE A 94 -3.72 12.45 -1.18
N PHE A 95 -3.29 11.69 -2.20
CA PHE A 95 -4.04 11.56 -3.45
C PHE A 95 -5.34 10.78 -3.29
N ILE A 96 -5.35 9.71 -2.48
CA ILE A 96 -6.56 8.94 -2.20
C ILE A 96 -7.59 9.80 -1.47
N ALA A 97 -7.20 10.54 -0.42
CA ALA A 97 -8.09 11.45 0.29
C ALA A 97 -8.64 12.57 -0.63
N GLY A 98 -7.79 13.08 -1.53
CA GLY A 98 -8.19 14.03 -2.56
C GLY A 98 -9.21 13.44 -3.54
N ALA A 99 -8.96 12.23 -4.04
CA ALA A 99 -9.84 11.54 -4.98
C ALA A 99 -11.22 11.24 -4.37
N ILE A 100 -11.26 10.73 -3.13
CA ILE A 100 -12.53 10.46 -2.43
C ILE A 100 -13.29 11.76 -2.18
N GLY A 101 -12.60 12.84 -1.79
CA GLY A 101 -13.22 14.15 -1.61
C GLY A 101 -13.80 14.73 -2.90
N MET A 102 -13.07 14.62 -4.02
CA MET A 102 -13.58 15.02 -5.33
C MET A 102 -14.79 14.19 -5.75
N ALA A 103 -14.78 12.88 -5.50
CA ALA A 103 -15.90 12.01 -5.80
C ALA A 103 -17.15 12.40 -5.00
N LYS A 104 -16.99 12.66 -3.69
CA LYS A 104 -18.05 13.20 -2.83
C LYS A 104 -18.62 14.50 -3.40
N GLU A 105 -17.76 15.48 -3.66
CA GLU A 105 -18.16 16.78 -4.19
C GLU A 105 -18.91 16.65 -5.53
N ALA A 106 -18.38 15.83 -6.45
CA ALA A 106 -19.01 15.58 -7.74
C ALA A 106 -20.39 14.91 -7.61
N THR A 107 -20.61 14.09 -6.57
CA THR A 107 -21.92 13.47 -6.30
C THR A 107 -22.91 14.43 -5.65
N GLU A 108 -22.45 15.40 -4.86
CA GLU A 108 -23.29 16.35 -4.14
C GLU A 108 -23.65 17.57 -5.01
N THR A 109 -22.68 18.16 -5.71
CA THR A 109 -22.87 19.41 -6.48
C THR A 109 -22.85 19.18 -8.00
N GLY A 110 -22.57 17.96 -8.43
CA GLY A 110 -22.54 17.58 -9.84
C GLY A 110 -21.24 17.95 -10.57
N ARG A 111 -20.35 18.73 -9.92
CA ARG A 111 -19.06 19.18 -10.46
C ARG A 111 -17.98 19.06 -9.39
N THR A 112 -16.71 18.95 -9.80
CA THR A 112 -15.57 19.00 -8.88
C THR A 112 -14.40 19.71 -9.52
N THR A 113 -13.45 20.17 -8.72
CA THR A 113 -12.25 20.90 -9.13
C THR A 113 -11.01 20.43 -8.37
N LEU A 114 -9.82 20.85 -8.83
CA LEU A 114 -8.57 20.57 -8.12
C LEU A 114 -8.47 21.26 -6.76
N LYS A 115 -9.26 22.32 -6.54
CA LYS A 115 -9.34 22.95 -5.21
C LYS A 115 -9.99 22.01 -4.20
N ASP A 116 -11.00 21.27 -4.63
CA ASP A 116 -11.72 20.29 -3.79
C ASP A 116 -10.81 19.11 -3.46
N MET A 117 -10.00 18.67 -4.44
CA MET A 117 -8.93 17.70 -4.22
C MET A 117 -7.99 18.14 -3.09
N TRP A 118 -7.43 19.34 -3.21
CA TRP A 118 -6.45 19.85 -2.26
C TRP A 118 -7.04 20.09 -0.88
N ALA A 119 -8.26 20.62 -0.81
CA ALA A 119 -8.99 20.85 0.44
C ALA A 119 -9.25 19.53 1.18
N SER A 120 -9.77 18.51 0.48
CA SER A 120 -10.03 17.20 1.07
C SER A 120 -8.74 16.49 1.48
N ALA A 121 -7.73 16.51 0.59
CA ALA A 121 -6.44 15.89 0.86
C ALA A 121 -5.80 16.49 2.11
N LYS A 122 -5.64 17.82 2.18
CA LYS A 122 -5.04 18.49 3.35
C LYS A 122 -5.81 18.22 4.65
N ARG A 123 -7.13 18.08 4.57
CA ARG A 123 -7.98 17.81 5.74
C ARG A 123 -7.84 16.37 6.26
N HIS A 124 -7.71 15.39 5.37
CA HIS A 124 -7.85 13.98 5.74
C HIS A 124 -6.60 13.11 5.53
N TYR A 125 -5.57 13.56 4.79
CA TYR A 125 -4.43 12.70 4.41
C TYR A 125 -3.73 12.06 5.62
N LEU A 126 -3.53 12.82 6.70
CA LEU A 126 -2.83 12.32 7.88
C LEU A 126 -3.70 11.31 8.64
N SER A 127 -4.99 11.60 8.77
CA SER A 127 -5.94 10.67 9.40
C SER A 127 -6.06 9.37 8.58
N LEU A 128 -6.10 9.47 7.25
CA LEU A 128 -6.13 8.33 6.36
C LEU A 128 -4.84 7.50 6.46
N PHE A 129 -3.68 8.15 6.43
CA PHE A 129 -2.38 7.51 6.64
C PHE A 129 -2.32 6.76 7.98
N LEU A 130 -2.76 7.38 9.08
CA LEU A 130 -2.80 6.73 10.40
C LEU A 130 -3.76 5.54 10.42
N ALA A 131 -4.92 5.65 9.76
CA ALA A 131 -5.85 4.52 9.63
C ALA A 131 -5.20 3.36 8.86
N GLU A 132 -4.51 3.65 7.76
CA GLU A 132 -3.80 2.62 6.99
C GLU A 132 -2.66 1.98 7.78
N VAL A 133 -1.89 2.76 8.55
CA VAL A 133 -0.85 2.22 9.44
C VAL A 133 -1.47 1.28 10.48
N LEU A 134 -2.59 1.66 11.10
CA LEU A 134 -3.29 0.80 12.05
C LEU A 134 -3.78 -0.50 11.40
N ILE A 135 -4.36 -0.42 10.20
CA ILE A 135 -4.81 -1.59 9.44
C ILE A 135 -3.62 -2.50 9.12
N GLN A 136 -2.48 -1.94 8.71
CA GLN A 136 -1.26 -2.72 8.45
C GLN A 136 -0.74 -3.40 9.72
N ILE A 137 -0.74 -2.72 10.86
CA ILE A 137 -0.36 -3.32 12.16
C ILE A 137 -1.28 -4.50 12.50
N VAL A 138 -2.60 -4.33 12.38
CA VAL A 138 -3.57 -5.42 12.62
C VAL A 138 -3.34 -6.57 11.65
N THR A 139 -3.11 -6.27 10.38
CA THR A 139 -2.81 -7.28 9.35
C THR A 139 -1.57 -8.07 9.73
N ILE A 140 -0.45 -7.40 10.03
CA ILE A 140 0.81 -8.04 10.43
C ILE A 140 0.63 -8.87 11.71
N ALA A 141 -0.06 -8.34 12.72
CA ALA A 141 -0.32 -9.05 13.97
C ALA A 141 -1.06 -10.37 13.72
N GLY A 142 -2.12 -10.35 12.89
CA GLY A 142 -2.83 -11.58 12.53
C GLY A 142 -1.98 -12.55 11.71
N LEU A 143 -1.16 -12.07 10.77
CA LEU A 143 -0.23 -12.92 10.02
C LEU A 143 0.78 -13.63 10.95
N ILE A 144 1.33 -12.91 11.93
CA ILE A 144 2.25 -13.48 12.92
C ILE A 144 1.53 -14.57 13.74
N VAL A 145 0.37 -14.23 14.33
CA VAL A 145 -0.39 -15.16 15.18
C VAL A 145 -0.80 -16.42 14.43
N LEU A 146 -1.30 -16.28 13.19
CA LEU A 146 -1.70 -17.42 12.36
C LEU A 146 -0.52 -18.29 11.91
N SER A 147 0.69 -17.73 11.88
CA SER A 147 1.90 -18.47 11.51
C SER A 147 2.46 -19.30 12.66
N LEU A 148 2.22 -18.93 13.93
CA LEU A 148 2.80 -19.60 15.10
C LEU A 148 2.64 -21.14 15.10
N PRO A 149 1.47 -21.73 14.80
CA PRO A 149 1.29 -23.18 14.82
C PRO A 149 2.10 -23.92 13.75
N PHE A 150 2.50 -23.23 12.68
CA PHE A 150 3.16 -23.83 11.52
C PHE A 150 4.69 -23.66 11.54
N ILE A 151 5.23 -22.86 12.46
CA ILE A 151 6.68 -22.60 12.55
C ILE A 151 7.45 -23.90 12.81
N SER A 152 6.96 -24.77 13.69
CA SER A 152 7.63 -26.03 14.01
C SER A 152 7.70 -26.96 12.80
N ASP A 153 6.61 -27.06 12.03
CA ASP A 153 6.57 -27.89 10.82
C ASP A 153 7.47 -27.32 9.71
N LEU A 154 7.54 -25.99 9.59
CA LEU A 154 8.43 -25.32 8.66
C LEU A 154 9.91 -25.61 8.99
N VAL A 155 10.29 -25.43 10.25
CA VAL A 155 11.67 -25.68 10.71
C VAL A 155 12.03 -27.15 10.53
N ALA A 156 11.18 -28.07 10.95
CA ALA A 156 11.40 -29.51 10.79
C ALA A 156 11.52 -29.92 9.32
N GLY A 157 10.71 -29.34 8.42
CA GLY A 157 10.79 -29.58 6.99
C GLY A 157 12.10 -29.08 6.35
N ILE A 158 12.63 -27.95 6.82
CA ILE A 158 13.92 -27.40 6.36
C ILE A 158 15.07 -28.28 6.86
N GLU A 159 15.07 -28.69 8.13
CA GLU A 159 16.14 -29.48 8.73
C GLU A 159 16.20 -30.91 8.18
N SER A 160 15.03 -31.53 7.95
CA SER A 160 14.95 -32.89 7.43
C SER A 160 15.11 -33.00 5.91
N GLY A 161 14.99 -31.89 5.18
CA GLY A 161 14.98 -31.89 3.72
C GLY A 161 13.73 -32.51 3.09
N ASP A 162 12.72 -32.88 3.89
CA ASP A 162 11.44 -33.46 3.45
C ASP A 162 10.27 -32.59 3.96
N PRO A 163 10.00 -31.45 3.30
CA PRO A 163 8.95 -30.54 3.74
C PRO A 163 7.57 -31.17 3.59
N LYS A 164 6.83 -31.24 4.70
CA LYS A 164 5.43 -31.68 4.70
C LYS A 164 4.55 -30.62 4.03
N PHE A 165 4.17 -30.87 2.78
CA PHE A 165 3.36 -29.94 1.99
C PHE A 165 1.94 -29.72 2.55
N GLY A 166 1.36 -30.70 3.24
CA GLY A 166 0.00 -30.60 3.79
C GLY A 166 -0.19 -29.41 4.73
N PRO A 167 0.55 -29.32 5.86
CA PRO A 167 0.51 -28.17 6.75
C PRO A 167 0.85 -26.83 6.07
N LEU A 168 1.78 -26.83 5.11
CA LEU A 168 2.21 -25.63 4.40
C LEU A 168 1.08 -25.07 3.51
N VAL A 169 0.36 -25.93 2.78
CA VAL A 169 -0.80 -25.53 1.98
C VAL A 169 -1.92 -25.00 2.86
N LEU A 170 -2.20 -25.65 3.99
CA LEU A 170 -3.20 -25.19 4.95
C LEU A 170 -2.85 -23.80 5.51
N TRP A 171 -1.58 -23.58 5.86
CA TRP A 171 -1.07 -22.30 6.34
C TRP A 171 -1.27 -21.19 5.32
N ILE A 172 -0.84 -21.39 4.07
CA ILE A 172 -1.02 -20.40 3.00
C ILE A 172 -2.50 -20.07 2.80
N LEU A 173 -3.37 -21.08 2.77
CA LEU A 173 -4.81 -20.90 2.62
C LEU A 173 -5.39 -20.05 3.76
N LEU A 174 -4.99 -20.32 5.00
CA LEU A 174 -5.38 -19.52 6.17
C LEU A 174 -4.95 -18.07 6.04
N LEU A 175 -3.71 -17.80 5.61
CA LEU A 175 -3.23 -16.43 5.41
C LEU A 175 -4.01 -15.70 4.31
N ILE A 176 -4.31 -16.37 3.20
CA ILE A 176 -5.11 -15.80 2.10
C ILE A 176 -6.51 -15.45 2.59
N VAL A 177 -7.18 -16.38 3.29
CA VAL A 177 -8.52 -16.15 3.84
C VAL A 177 -8.50 -15.00 4.83
N TYR A 178 -7.50 -14.93 5.71
CA TYR A 178 -7.35 -13.85 6.67
C TYR A 178 -7.19 -12.48 5.99
N ILE A 179 -6.27 -12.36 5.04
CA ILE A 179 -6.05 -11.11 4.29
C ILE A 179 -7.33 -10.70 3.56
N LEU A 180 -8.03 -11.66 2.94
CA LEU A 180 -9.28 -11.41 2.23
C LEU A 180 -10.35 -10.89 3.20
N LEU A 181 -10.53 -11.52 4.37
CA LEU A 181 -11.50 -11.09 5.37
C LEU A 181 -11.20 -9.68 5.88
N ILE A 182 -9.96 -9.39 6.25
CA ILE A 182 -9.53 -8.04 6.65
C ILE A 182 -9.82 -7.02 5.54
N SER A 183 -9.51 -7.35 4.29
CA SER A 183 -9.71 -6.45 3.15
C SER A 183 -11.18 -6.12 2.91
N ILE A 184 -12.08 -7.08 3.13
CA ILE A 184 -13.53 -6.91 2.98
C ILE A 184 -14.09 -6.09 4.14
N ILE A 185 -13.77 -6.48 5.39
CA ILE A 185 -14.27 -5.80 6.59
C ILE A 185 -13.83 -4.33 6.58
N LEU A 186 -12.57 -4.08 6.26
CA LEU A 186 -11.99 -2.73 6.33
C LEU A 186 -12.09 -1.94 5.01
N ALA A 187 -12.81 -2.45 4.01
CA ALA A 187 -12.97 -1.79 2.71
C ALA A 187 -13.61 -0.39 2.83
N ILE A 188 -14.52 -0.22 3.80
CA ILE A 188 -15.31 1.01 3.98
C ILE A 188 -14.50 2.11 4.69
N VAL A 189 -13.45 1.76 5.44
CA VAL A 189 -12.71 2.69 6.33
C VAL A 189 -12.25 3.95 5.60
N ARG A 190 -11.69 3.81 4.39
CA ARG A 190 -11.20 4.96 3.62
C ARG A 190 -12.32 5.94 3.25
N TYR A 191 -13.50 5.40 2.92
CA TYR A 191 -14.67 6.20 2.55
C TYR A 191 -15.31 6.84 3.77
N ALA A 192 -15.51 6.09 4.86
CA ALA A 192 -16.06 6.62 6.11
C ALA A 192 -15.18 7.75 6.70
N LEU A 193 -13.85 7.61 6.60
CA LEU A 193 -12.92 8.63 7.08
C LEU A 193 -13.06 9.95 6.33
N VAL A 194 -13.16 9.91 5.00
CA VAL A 194 -13.15 11.13 4.17
C VAL A 194 -14.56 11.71 4.01
N VAL A 195 -15.57 10.86 3.83
CA VAL A 195 -16.95 11.29 3.59
C VAL A 195 -17.59 11.80 4.88
N ASP A 196 -17.45 11.06 5.97
CA ASP A 196 -18.05 11.38 7.28
C ASP A 196 -17.07 12.16 8.19
N SER A 197 -15.88 12.50 7.71
CA SER A 197 -14.84 13.23 8.46
C SER A 197 -14.49 12.58 9.81
N LEU A 198 -14.53 11.25 9.88
CA LEU A 198 -14.21 10.49 11.09
C LEU A 198 -12.71 10.51 11.38
N GLY A 199 -12.34 10.43 12.66
CA GLY A 199 -10.95 10.14 13.04
C GLY A 199 -10.54 8.71 12.67
N PRO A 200 -9.23 8.37 12.70
CA PRO A 200 -8.73 7.06 12.26
C PRO A 200 -9.40 5.87 12.95
N ILE A 201 -9.55 5.95 14.28
CA ILE A 201 -10.19 4.90 15.08
C ILE A 201 -11.71 4.86 14.81
N GLY A 202 -12.33 6.03 14.63
CA GLY A 202 -13.76 6.12 14.32
C GLY A 202 -14.07 5.47 12.97
N ALA A 203 -13.24 5.71 11.97
CA ALA A 203 -13.38 5.11 10.65
C ALA A 203 -13.17 3.59 10.67
N ILE A 204 -12.20 3.09 11.46
CA ILE A 204 -11.98 1.64 11.63
C ILE A 204 -13.17 0.97 12.33
N LYS A 205 -13.83 1.65 13.28
CA LYS A 205 -15.03 1.12 13.94
C LYS A 205 -16.28 1.15 13.05
N ALA A 206 -16.28 1.99 12.02
CA ALA A 206 -17.39 2.11 11.08
C ALA A 206 -17.34 1.04 9.97
N GLY A 207 -16.17 0.49 9.69
CA GLY A 207 -16.00 -0.73 8.89
C GLY A 207 -16.17 -1.96 9.76
#